data_AF-A0A8S0PC24-F1
#
_entry.id   AF-A0A8S0PC24-F1
#
_cell.length_a   1.000
_cell.length_b   1.000
_cell.length_c   1.000
_cell.angle_alpha   90.00
_cell.angle_beta   90.00
_cell.angle_gamma   90.00
#
_symmetry.space_group_name_H-M   'P 1'
#
loop_
_entity.id
_entity.type
_entity.pdbx_description
1 polymer ?
#
loop_
_entity_poly.entity_id
_entity_poly.type
_entity_poly.pdbx_seq_one_letter_code
_entity_poly.pdbx_strand_id
1 'polypeptide(L)'
;MDLDSHQLKAFTKAYVELESSLSGLNVLVETYFADVPADAFKTLTALKGVTAFGFDLIRGTKTLDLIKGGLPSGKYLFAGVVDGRNIWANDLDASLITLKSLEGIVGNEKLVVSTSCSLLHTAVDLVNETKLDTEIKSWLAFAAQKVVEVNALAKALAGQKDEAFFSANAAAQASRKNSPRVTNEAVQKAAAALRGSDHRRATNVSARLDAQQKKLNLPILPTTTIGSFPQTIELRRVRREYKAKKISEEEYVKAIKEEISKVVKLQEELDIDVLVHGEPERNDMVEYFGEQLSGFAFTANGWVQSYGSRCVKPPIIYGDVSRPNPMTIFWSTAAQTMTQRPMKGMLTGPVTILNWSFVRNDQPRFETCYQIALAIKDEVEDLEKAGITVIQIDEAALREGLPLRKAEHAFYLDWAVHSFRITNVGVQDTTQIHTHMCYSNFNDIIHSIIDMDADVITIENSRSDEKLLSVFREGVKYGAGIGPGVYDIHSPRIPSTEEIADRINKMLAVLETNILWVNPDCGLKTRKYAEVKPALQNMVAAAKLLRTELASAK
;
A
#
# COMPACT_ATOMS: atom_id res chain seq x y z
N MET A 1 6.76 -16.92 -9.07
CA MET A 1 7.00 -17.76 -7.88
C MET A 1 8.29 -18.52 -8.02
N ASP A 2 9.04 -18.64 -6.93
CA ASP A 2 10.22 -19.51 -6.84
C ASP A 2 9.75 -20.90 -6.38
N LEU A 3 9.72 -21.85 -7.31
CA LEU A 3 9.20 -23.19 -7.10
C LEU A 3 10.34 -24.19 -6.95
N ASP A 4 10.18 -25.11 -6.00
CA ASP A 4 11.12 -26.21 -5.82
C ASP A 4 10.98 -27.25 -6.94
N SER A 5 12.03 -28.05 -7.14
CA SER A 5 12.07 -29.07 -8.19
C SER A 5 10.90 -30.06 -8.14
N HIS A 6 10.42 -30.42 -6.96
CA HIS A 6 9.29 -31.34 -6.81
C HIS A 6 7.96 -30.70 -7.24
N GLN A 7 7.80 -29.39 -7.03
CA GLN A 7 6.61 -28.63 -7.48
C GLN A 7 6.61 -28.51 -9.00
N LEU A 8 7.76 -28.20 -9.62
CA LEU A 8 7.89 -28.18 -11.08
C LEU A 8 7.57 -29.55 -11.70
N LYS A 9 8.08 -30.64 -11.12
CA LYS A 9 7.76 -32.01 -11.57
C LYS A 9 6.27 -32.34 -11.50
N ALA A 10 5.51 -31.72 -10.59
CA ALA A 10 4.07 -31.92 -10.51
C ALA A 10 3.36 -31.42 -11.79
N PHE A 11 3.78 -30.29 -12.36
CA PHE A 11 3.26 -29.80 -13.64
C PHE A 11 3.54 -30.79 -14.76
N THR A 12 4.77 -31.30 -14.87
CA THR A 12 5.11 -32.30 -15.89
C THR A 12 4.20 -33.53 -15.79
N LYS A 13 4.01 -34.08 -14.59
CA LYS A 13 3.13 -35.23 -14.38
C LYS A 13 1.68 -34.93 -14.75
N ALA A 14 1.17 -33.78 -14.32
CA ALA A 14 -0.21 -33.38 -14.62
C ALA A 14 -0.48 -33.26 -16.13
N TYR A 15 0.43 -32.63 -16.88
CA TYR A 15 0.24 -32.44 -18.31
C TYR A 15 0.51 -33.71 -19.14
N VAL A 16 1.34 -34.63 -18.64
CA VAL A 16 1.46 -35.97 -19.23
C VAL A 16 0.12 -36.72 -19.09
N GLU A 17 -0.49 -36.68 -17.90
CA GLU A 17 -1.79 -37.34 -17.67
C GLU A 17 -2.90 -36.75 -18.53
N LEU A 18 -2.89 -35.42 -18.74
CA LEU A 18 -3.88 -34.73 -19.55
C LEU A 18 -3.66 -34.88 -21.07
N GLU A 19 -2.49 -35.33 -21.52
CA GLU A 19 -2.07 -35.26 -22.93
C GLU A 19 -3.10 -35.87 -23.90
N SER A 20 -3.60 -37.07 -23.61
CA SER A 20 -4.59 -37.73 -24.48
C SER A 20 -5.91 -36.96 -24.56
N SER A 21 -6.33 -36.33 -23.46
CA SER A 21 -7.54 -35.51 -23.41
C SER A 21 -7.39 -34.17 -24.11
N LEU A 22 -6.16 -33.69 -24.27
CA LEU A 22 -5.83 -32.45 -24.99
C LEU A 22 -5.61 -32.67 -26.50
N SER A 23 -5.66 -33.93 -26.97
CA SER A 23 -5.47 -34.25 -28.39
C SER A 23 -6.50 -33.54 -29.28
N GLY A 24 -6.02 -32.86 -30.32
CA GLY A 24 -6.86 -32.09 -31.24
C GLY A 24 -7.26 -30.70 -30.74
N LEU A 25 -6.77 -30.27 -29.56
CA LEU A 25 -7.03 -28.94 -28.99
C LEU A 25 -5.75 -28.09 -28.98
N ASN A 26 -5.89 -26.79 -29.28
CA ASN A 26 -4.84 -25.83 -28.98
C ASN A 26 -4.92 -25.42 -27.51
N VAL A 27 -3.82 -25.58 -26.79
CA VAL A 27 -3.75 -25.35 -25.34
C VAL A 27 -2.73 -24.26 -25.06
N LEU A 28 -3.20 -23.16 -24.49
CA LEU A 28 -2.40 -22.06 -24.02
C LEU A 28 -2.18 -22.17 -22.52
N VAL A 29 -0.92 -22.12 -22.09
CA VAL A 29 -0.55 -21.94 -20.68
C VAL A 29 -0.10 -20.49 -20.48
N GLU A 30 -0.84 -19.76 -19.66
CA GLU A 30 -0.58 -18.35 -19.34
C GLU A 30 0.30 -18.20 -18.09
N THR A 31 1.21 -17.22 -18.12
CA THR A 31 2.05 -16.83 -16.99
C THR A 31 2.14 -15.31 -16.89
N TYR A 32 1.94 -14.76 -15.69
CA TYR A 32 1.91 -13.31 -15.51
C TYR A 32 2.38 -12.83 -14.13
N PHE A 33 2.56 -11.49 -14.02
CA PHE A 33 3.04 -10.70 -12.87
C PHE A 33 4.54 -10.69 -12.61
N ALA A 34 5.30 -11.63 -13.17
CA ALA A 34 6.75 -11.70 -13.07
C ALA A 34 7.34 -12.49 -14.24
N ASP A 35 8.67 -12.48 -14.35
CA ASP A 35 9.42 -13.31 -15.29
C ASP A 35 9.28 -14.79 -14.95
N VAL A 36 9.59 -15.70 -15.88
CA VAL A 36 9.62 -17.14 -15.61
C VAL A 36 11.07 -17.58 -15.35
N PRO A 37 11.41 -18.20 -14.20
CA PRO A 37 12.77 -18.65 -13.90
C PRO A 37 13.23 -19.70 -14.91
N ALA A 38 14.54 -19.78 -15.16
CA ALA A 38 15.10 -20.65 -16.19
C ALA A 38 14.62 -22.12 -16.09
N ASP A 39 14.61 -22.72 -14.89
CA ASP A 39 14.15 -24.10 -14.73
C ASP A 39 12.64 -24.24 -14.90
N ALA A 40 11.86 -23.25 -14.44
CA ALA A 40 10.42 -23.23 -14.69
C ALA A 40 10.11 -23.05 -16.18
N PHE A 41 10.91 -22.27 -16.91
CA PHE A 41 10.78 -22.07 -18.36
C PHE A 41 11.06 -23.38 -19.11
N LYS A 42 12.09 -24.14 -18.72
CA LYS A 42 12.36 -25.49 -19.26
C LYS A 42 11.19 -26.44 -19.02
N THR A 43 10.62 -26.43 -17.80
CA THR A 43 9.45 -27.27 -17.49
C THR A 43 8.23 -26.87 -18.31
N LEU A 44 7.91 -25.56 -18.33
CA LEU A 44 6.76 -24.99 -19.02
C LEU A 44 6.81 -25.31 -20.52
N THR A 45 7.95 -25.07 -21.17
CA THR A 45 8.10 -25.25 -22.61
C THR A 45 8.10 -26.72 -23.05
N ALA A 46 8.29 -27.66 -22.11
CA ALA A 46 8.27 -29.09 -22.35
C ALA A 46 6.94 -29.79 -21.98
N LEU A 47 5.92 -29.05 -21.51
CA LEU A 47 4.64 -29.64 -21.11
C LEU A 47 3.93 -30.31 -22.31
N LYS A 48 3.41 -31.50 -22.06
CA LYS A 48 2.69 -32.32 -23.05
C LYS A 48 1.33 -31.73 -23.37
N GLY A 49 0.88 -31.88 -24.61
CA GLY A 49 -0.38 -31.30 -25.10
C GLY A 49 -0.42 -29.76 -25.22
N VAL A 50 0.54 -29.02 -24.66
CA VAL A 50 0.58 -27.56 -24.73
C VAL A 50 1.04 -27.08 -26.10
N THR A 51 0.29 -26.18 -26.74
CA THR A 51 0.60 -25.65 -28.08
C THR A 51 0.98 -24.18 -28.07
N ALA A 52 0.71 -23.46 -26.98
CA ALA A 52 0.98 -22.03 -26.85
C ALA A 52 1.45 -21.64 -25.45
N PHE A 53 2.26 -20.60 -25.36
CA PHE A 53 2.76 -20.04 -24.10
C PHE A 53 2.50 -18.54 -24.03
N GLY A 54 1.89 -18.10 -22.93
CA GLY A 54 1.66 -16.68 -22.63
C GLY A 54 2.65 -16.17 -21.59
N PHE A 55 3.26 -15.03 -21.90
CA PHE A 55 4.25 -14.40 -21.04
C PHE A 55 3.92 -12.93 -20.83
N ASP A 56 4.01 -12.49 -19.57
CA ASP A 56 4.05 -11.08 -19.20
C ASP A 56 5.37 -10.45 -19.63
N LEU A 57 5.32 -9.59 -20.64
CA LEU A 57 6.46 -8.86 -21.17
C LEU A 57 6.49 -7.39 -20.72
N ILE A 58 5.70 -7.05 -19.69
CA ILE A 58 5.74 -5.76 -19.02
C ILE A 58 6.53 -5.88 -17.71
N ARG A 59 6.14 -6.80 -16.83
CA ARG A 59 6.86 -7.08 -15.57
C ARG A 59 7.85 -8.23 -15.70
N GLY A 60 7.63 -9.15 -16.62
CA GLY A 60 8.44 -10.35 -16.80
C GLY A 60 9.46 -10.28 -17.92
N THR A 61 9.96 -9.08 -18.26
CA THR A 61 10.84 -8.83 -19.41
C THR A 61 12.12 -9.68 -19.43
N LYS A 62 12.64 -10.12 -18.27
CA LYS A 62 13.77 -11.07 -18.18
C LYS A 62 13.49 -12.40 -18.92
N THR A 63 12.23 -12.79 -19.08
CA THR A 63 11.84 -13.98 -19.86
C THR A 63 12.18 -13.84 -21.35
N LEU A 64 12.30 -12.61 -21.87
CA LEU A 64 12.71 -12.37 -23.26
C LEU A 64 14.06 -13.01 -23.57
N ASP A 65 15.00 -13.02 -22.62
CA ASP A 65 16.32 -13.60 -22.84
C ASP A 65 16.25 -15.13 -22.95
N LEU A 66 15.34 -15.76 -22.20
CA LEU A 66 15.07 -17.19 -22.33
C LEU A 66 14.39 -17.52 -23.66
N ILE A 67 13.44 -16.67 -24.10
CA ILE A 67 12.78 -16.82 -25.40
C ILE A 67 13.78 -16.70 -26.56
N LYS A 68 14.72 -15.74 -26.49
CA LYS A 68 15.82 -15.60 -27.45
C LYS A 68 16.76 -16.82 -27.46
N GLY A 69 16.92 -17.49 -26.32
CA GLY A 69 17.64 -18.76 -26.22
C GLY A 69 16.95 -19.93 -26.94
N GLY A 70 15.68 -19.78 -27.32
CA GLY A 70 14.93 -20.71 -28.15
C GLY A 70 13.60 -21.14 -27.52
N LEU A 71 12.57 -21.20 -28.35
CA LEU A 71 11.28 -21.82 -28.03
C LEU A 71 11.13 -23.13 -28.82
N PRO A 72 10.34 -24.11 -28.32
CA PRO A 72 10.04 -25.31 -29.09
C PRO A 72 9.38 -24.96 -30.43
N SER A 73 9.83 -25.63 -31.50
CA SER A 73 9.35 -25.37 -32.86
C SER A 73 7.83 -25.54 -33.00
N GLY A 74 7.19 -24.64 -33.73
CA GLY A 74 5.77 -24.73 -34.10
C GLY A 74 4.77 -24.33 -33.00
N LYS A 75 5.25 -23.93 -31.82
CA LYS A 75 4.42 -23.43 -30.71
C LYS A 75 4.08 -21.96 -30.90
N TYR A 76 2.92 -21.54 -30.41
CA TYR A 76 2.53 -20.13 -30.40
C TYR A 76 3.15 -19.40 -29.19
N LEU A 77 3.50 -18.14 -29.40
CA LEU A 77 3.96 -17.21 -28.37
C LEU A 77 2.93 -16.09 -28.22
N PHE A 78 2.28 -16.03 -27.05
CA PHE A 78 1.40 -14.94 -26.66
C PHE A 78 2.22 -13.89 -25.90
N ALA A 79 2.55 -12.81 -26.61
CA ALA A 79 3.40 -11.74 -26.13
C ALA A 79 2.57 -10.68 -25.38
N GLY A 80 2.59 -10.74 -24.06
CA GLY A 80 1.86 -9.83 -23.18
C GLY A 80 2.51 -8.45 -23.07
N VAL A 81 2.36 -7.62 -24.11
CA VAL A 81 2.99 -6.29 -24.24
C VAL A 81 2.07 -5.12 -23.90
N VAL A 82 0.77 -5.37 -23.67
CA VAL A 82 -0.18 -4.34 -23.22
C VAL A 82 -0.44 -4.52 -21.73
N ASP A 83 -0.10 -3.52 -20.90
CA ASP A 83 -0.15 -3.65 -19.45
C ASP A 83 -1.58 -3.82 -18.91
N GLY A 84 -1.89 -4.97 -18.31
CA GLY A 84 -3.17 -5.23 -17.65
C GLY A 84 -3.25 -4.83 -16.18
N ARG A 85 -2.15 -4.34 -15.58
CA ARG A 85 -2.04 -3.95 -14.16
C ARG A 85 -2.07 -2.45 -13.92
N ASN A 86 -2.05 -1.64 -14.96
CA ASN A 86 -1.96 -0.19 -14.85
C ASN A 86 -2.77 0.52 -15.93
N ILE A 87 -2.97 1.82 -15.78
CA ILE A 87 -3.92 2.63 -16.56
C ILE A 87 -3.26 3.49 -17.64
N TRP A 88 -1.96 3.34 -17.86
CA TRP A 88 -1.24 4.09 -18.89
C TRP A 88 -1.53 3.54 -20.29
N ALA A 89 -1.64 4.45 -21.26
CA ALA A 89 -1.63 4.11 -22.67
C ALA A 89 -0.31 3.44 -23.05
N ASN A 90 -0.40 2.40 -23.87
CA ASN A 90 0.76 1.65 -24.32
C ASN A 90 1.70 2.54 -25.17
N ASP A 91 3.00 2.33 -25.06
CA ASP A 91 3.96 2.83 -26.07
C ASP A 91 3.91 1.86 -27.25
N LEU A 92 3.12 2.20 -28.27
CA LEU A 92 2.85 1.30 -29.39
C LEU A 92 4.11 1.06 -30.22
N ASP A 93 4.98 2.06 -30.35
CA ASP A 93 6.22 1.93 -31.12
C ASP A 93 7.22 1.01 -30.40
N ALA A 94 7.41 1.18 -29.09
CA ALA A 94 8.26 0.28 -28.30
C ALA A 94 7.73 -1.17 -28.29
N SER A 95 6.41 -1.34 -28.16
CA SER A 95 5.77 -2.65 -28.19
C SER A 95 5.92 -3.29 -29.57
N LEU A 96 5.75 -2.54 -30.67
CA LEU A 96 5.91 -3.05 -32.02
C LEU A 96 7.35 -3.47 -32.32
N ILE A 97 8.36 -2.74 -31.81
CA ILE A 97 9.78 -3.14 -31.90
C ILE A 97 10.00 -4.49 -31.20
N THR A 98 9.48 -4.65 -29.98
CA THR A 98 9.58 -5.90 -29.21
C THR A 98 8.92 -7.05 -29.96
N LEU A 99 7.70 -6.83 -30.47
CA LEU A 99 6.95 -7.84 -31.22
C LEU A 99 7.66 -8.26 -32.51
N LYS A 100 8.22 -7.33 -33.30
CA LYS A 100 9.01 -7.65 -34.49
C LYS A 100 10.26 -8.47 -34.16
N SER A 101 10.91 -8.19 -33.02
CA SER A 101 12.03 -9.03 -32.56
C SER A 101 11.59 -10.45 -32.23
N LEU A 102 10.39 -10.63 -31.67
CA LEU A 102 9.84 -11.95 -31.35
C LEU A 102 9.36 -12.69 -32.61
N GLU A 103 8.82 -11.95 -33.58
CA GLU A 103 8.43 -12.48 -34.89
C GLU A 103 9.62 -13.14 -35.60
N GLY A 104 10.81 -12.55 -35.50
CA GLY A 104 12.04 -13.16 -36.02
C GLY A 104 12.43 -14.49 -35.36
N ILE A 105 11.89 -14.81 -34.17
CA ILE A 105 12.18 -16.05 -33.43
C ILE A 105 11.15 -17.14 -33.75
N VAL A 106 9.86 -16.82 -33.70
CA VAL A 106 8.77 -17.83 -33.84
C VAL A 106 8.09 -17.82 -35.21
N GLY A 107 8.31 -16.77 -36.02
CA GLY A 107 7.60 -16.51 -37.27
C GLY A 107 6.25 -15.81 -37.06
N ASN A 108 5.78 -15.11 -38.09
CA ASN A 108 4.55 -14.30 -38.05
C ASN A 108 3.31 -15.11 -37.65
N GLU A 109 3.14 -16.31 -38.20
CA GLU A 109 1.97 -17.15 -37.94
C GLU A 109 1.90 -17.73 -36.51
N LYS A 110 2.97 -17.57 -35.71
CA LYS A 110 3.07 -18.12 -34.35
C LYS A 110 3.17 -17.05 -33.26
N LEU A 111 3.23 -15.78 -33.63
CA LEU A 111 3.20 -14.69 -32.67
C LEU A 111 1.77 -14.17 -32.49
N VAL A 112 1.33 -14.04 -31.24
CA VAL A 112 0.04 -13.46 -30.87
C VAL A 112 0.30 -12.28 -29.93
N VAL A 113 -0.24 -11.10 -30.28
CA VAL A 113 -0.22 -9.94 -29.37
C VAL A 113 -1.22 -10.18 -28.25
N SER A 114 -0.79 -10.01 -27.00
CA SER A 114 -1.63 -10.22 -25.81
C SER A 114 -1.47 -9.08 -24.79
N THR A 115 -2.30 -9.11 -23.75
CA THR A 115 -2.11 -8.31 -22.55
C THR A 115 -1.12 -9.00 -21.61
N SER A 116 -0.43 -8.24 -20.77
CA SER A 116 0.54 -8.77 -19.80
C SER A 116 -0.09 -9.68 -18.75
N CYS A 117 -1.37 -9.46 -18.44
CA CYS A 117 -2.19 -10.28 -17.57
C CYS A 117 -3.68 -10.03 -17.88
N SER A 118 -4.57 -10.60 -17.06
CA SER A 118 -5.99 -10.25 -17.08
C SER A 118 -6.23 -8.74 -16.89
N LEU A 119 -7.16 -8.18 -17.67
CA LEU A 119 -7.61 -6.79 -17.52
C LEU A 119 -8.52 -6.56 -16.30
N LEU A 120 -8.77 -7.60 -15.49
CA LEU A 120 -9.45 -7.48 -14.19
C LEU A 120 -8.78 -6.47 -13.26
N HIS A 121 -7.47 -6.25 -13.42
CA HIS A 121 -6.66 -5.39 -12.56
C HIS A 121 -6.55 -3.93 -13.06
N THR A 122 -7.33 -3.55 -14.07
CA THR A 122 -7.44 -2.16 -14.54
C THR A 122 -8.89 -1.69 -14.48
N ALA A 123 -9.09 -0.37 -14.54
CA ALA A 123 -10.42 0.20 -14.71
C ALA A 123 -11.04 -0.20 -16.07
N VAL A 124 -12.37 -0.13 -16.15
CA VAL A 124 -13.14 -0.70 -17.28
C VAL A 124 -13.03 0.13 -18.56
N ASP A 125 -13.44 1.39 -18.54
CA ASP A 125 -13.50 2.21 -19.76
C ASP A 125 -13.27 3.70 -19.46
N LEU A 126 -12.27 4.28 -20.12
CA LEU A 126 -11.86 5.68 -19.96
C LEU A 126 -12.91 6.67 -20.50
N VAL A 127 -13.83 6.22 -21.37
CA VAL A 127 -14.92 7.08 -21.88
C VAL A 127 -15.79 7.64 -20.74
N ASN A 128 -15.88 6.92 -19.62
CA ASN A 128 -16.64 7.30 -18.44
C ASN A 128 -15.95 8.37 -17.58
N GLU A 129 -14.72 8.76 -17.92
CA GLU A 129 -14.00 9.84 -17.26
C GLU A 129 -14.33 11.18 -17.90
N THR A 130 -15.36 11.84 -17.39
CA THR A 130 -15.87 13.12 -17.93
C THR A 130 -15.24 14.36 -17.29
N LYS A 131 -14.44 14.18 -16.23
CA LYS A 131 -13.83 15.28 -15.45
C LYS A 131 -12.33 15.44 -15.63
N LEU A 132 -11.63 14.38 -16.04
CA LEU A 132 -10.21 14.47 -16.36
C LEU A 132 -10.02 15.32 -17.62
N ASP A 133 -9.01 16.18 -17.61
CA ASP A 133 -8.68 17.02 -18.76
C ASP A 133 -8.16 16.19 -19.94
N THR A 134 -8.24 16.76 -21.14
CA THR A 134 -7.91 16.05 -22.39
C THR A 134 -6.45 15.64 -22.47
N GLU A 135 -5.54 16.40 -21.87
CA GLU A 135 -4.11 16.11 -21.85
C GLU A 135 -3.84 14.84 -21.03
N ILE A 136 -4.27 14.80 -19.76
CA ILE A 136 -4.11 13.59 -18.92
C ILE A 136 -4.81 12.40 -19.57
N LYS A 137 -6.06 12.56 -20.03
CA LYS A 137 -6.79 11.45 -20.66
C LYS A 137 -6.05 10.86 -21.86
N SER A 138 -5.30 11.66 -22.61
CA SER A 138 -4.52 11.15 -23.75
C SER A 138 -3.40 10.19 -23.33
N TRP A 139 -2.93 10.28 -22.08
CA TRP A 139 -1.88 9.41 -21.52
C TRP A 139 -2.42 8.09 -20.96
N LEU A 140 -3.75 7.94 -20.87
CA LEU A 140 -4.39 6.82 -20.19
C LEU A 140 -5.04 5.85 -21.19
N ALA A 141 -5.11 4.60 -20.79
CA ALA A 141 -5.91 3.55 -21.42
C ALA A 141 -6.47 2.63 -20.32
N PHE A 142 -7.79 2.42 -20.31
CA PHE A 142 -8.46 1.45 -19.44
C PHE A 142 -8.70 0.15 -20.23
N ALA A 143 -9.39 -0.85 -19.66
CA ALA A 143 -9.56 -2.17 -20.28
C ALA A 143 -10.09 -2.09 -21.72
N ALA A 144 -11.13 -1.29 -21.96
CA ALA A 144 -11.71 -1.11 -23.29
C ALA A 144 -10.67 -0.58 -24.30
N GLN A 145 -9.87 0.42 -23.92
CA GLN A 145 -8.81 0.98 -24.78
C GLN A 145 -7.66 -0.02 -24.97
N LYS A 146 -7.29 -0.78 -23.94
CA LYS A 146 -6.24 -1.80 -24.02
C LYS A 146 -6.56 -2.94 -24.99
N VAL A 147 -7.84 -3.32 -25.10
CA VAL A 147 -8.28 -4.27 -26.14
C VAL A 147 -8.07 -3.67 -27.54
N VAL A 148 -8.30 -2.37 -27.73
CA VAL A 148 -8.01 -1.68 -28.99
C VAL A 148 -6.50 -1.64 -29.27
N GLU A 149 -5.67 -1.36 -28.26
CA GLU A 149 -4.20 -1.35 -28.38
C GLU A 149 -3.66 -2.70 -28.84
N VAL A 150 -4.11 -3.82 -28.26
CA VAL A 150 -3.74 -5.18 -28.69
C VAL A 150 -4.08 -5.40 -30.17
N ASN A 151 -5.28 -5.00 -30.60
CA ASN A 151 -5.70 -5.14 -32.00
C ASN A 151 -4.90 -4.24 -32.95
N ALA A 152 -4.57 -3.01 -32.53
CA ALA A 152 -3.78 -2.08 -33.34
C ALA A 152 -2.35 -2.61 -33.57
N LEU A 153 -1.72 -3.15 -32.53
CA LEU A 153 -0.41 -3.80 -32.61
C LEU A 153 -0.46 -5.06 -33.50
N ALA A 154 -1.48 -5.90 -33.35
CA ALA A 154 -1.64 -7.10 -34.17
C ALA A 154 -1.83 -6.75 -35.67
N LYS A 155 -2.65 -5.74 -35.98
CA LYS A 155 -2.81 -5.24 -37.36
C LYS A 155 -1.51 -4.66 -37.91
N ALA A 156 -0.74 -3.94 -37.09
CA ALA A 156 0.54 -3.40 -37.51
C ALA A 156 1.56 -4.52 -37.86
N LEU A 157 1.60 -5.62 -37.12
CA LEU A 157 2.40 -6.80 -37.47
C LEU A 157 1.94 -7.46 -38.77
N ALA A 158 0.63 -7.48 -39.03
CA ALA A 158 0.06 -7.99 -40.27
C ALA A 158 0.23 -7.03 -41.48
N GLY A 159 0.99 -5.93 -41.35
CA GLY A 159 1.19 -4.94 -42.41
C GLY A 159 0.03 -3.97 -42.63
N GLN A 160 -0.95 -3.93 -41.72
CA GLN A 160 -2.15 -3.09 -41.77
C GLN A 160 -2.13 -2.03 -40.67
N LYS A 161 -0.99 -1.36 -40.51
CA LYS A 161 -0.80 -0.35 -39.46
C LYS A 161 -1.75 0.83 -39.68
N ASP A 162 -2.53 1.17 -38.65
CA ASP A 162 -3.32 2.40 -38.61
C ASP A 162 -2.40 3.58 -38.24
N GLU A 163 -1.90 4.28 -39.26
CA GLU A 163 -0.95 5.38 -39.05
C GLU A 163 -1.54 6.54 -38.25
N ALA A 164 -2.85 6.78 -38.31
CA ALA A 164 -3.48 7.84 -37.54
C ALA A 164 -3.50 7.49 -36.05
N PHE A 165 -3.84 6.25 -35.71
CA PHE A 165 -3.83 5.78 -34.32
C PHE A 165 -2.42 5.80 -33.71
N PHE A 166 -1.41 5.31 -34.44
CA PHE A 166 -0.02 5.34 -33.98
C PHE A 166 0.52 6.77 -33.86
N SER A 167 0.21 7.67 -34.79
CA SER A 167 0.63 9.07 -34.71
C SER A 167 0.02 9.79 -33.50
N ALA A 168 -1.26 9.53 -33.20
CA ALA A 168 -1.92 10.08 -32.02
C ALA A 168 -1.30 9.53 -30.72
N ASN A 169 -0.97 8.23 -30.67
CA ASN A 169 -0.28 7.62 -29.54
C ASN A 169 1.11 8.23 -29.33
N ALA A 170 1.92 8.35 -30.39
CA ALA A 170 3.25 8.97 -30.31
C ALA A 170 3.19 10.42 -29.83
N ALA A 171 2.20 11.20 -30.29
CA ALA A 171 1.96 12.56 -29.81
C ALA A 171 1.59 12.60 -28.31
N ALA A 172 0.78 11.65 -27.83
CA ALA A 172 0.44 11.53 -26.42
C ALA A 172 1.64 11.13 -25.55
N GLN A 173 2.48 10.20 -26.00
CA GLN A 173 3.73 9.85 -25.31
C GLN A 173 4.69 11.04 -25.24
N ALA A 174 4.83 11.79 -26.34
CA ALA A 174 5.66 12.99 -26.39
C ALA A 174 5.12 14.11 -25.50
N SER A 175 3.80 14.32 -25.45
CA SER A 175 3.19 15.35 -24.59
C SER A 175 3.40 15.02 -23.11
N ARG A 176 3.23 13.74 -22.71
CA ARG A 176 3.51 13.30 -21.34
C ARG A 176 4.96 13.55 -20.95
N LYS A 177 5.90 13.10 -21.79
CA LYS A 177 7.35 13.23 -21.53
C LYS A 177 7.80 14.67 -21.35
N ASN A 178 7.18 15.61 -22.06
CA ASN A 178 7.55 17.03 -22.05
C ASN A 178 6.64 17.90 -21.16
N SER A 179 5.65 17.32 -20.48
CA SER A 179 4.68 18.11 -19.71
C SER A 179 5.33 18.67 -18.44
N PRO A 180 5.19 19.98 -18.16
CA PRO A 180 5.64 20.57 -16.89
C PRO A 180 4.80 20.11 -15.70
N ARG A 181 3.66 19.43 -15.94
CA ARG A 181 2.86 18.79 -14.90
C ARG A 181 3.48 17.47 -14.43
N VAL A 182 4.30 16.85 -15.28
CA VAL A 182 4.94 15.56 -15.01
C VAL A 182 6.29 15.74 -14.33
N THR A 183 7.10 16.69 -14.78
CA THR A 183 8.47 16.90 -14.28
C THR A 183 8.58 18.19 -13.46
N ASN A 184 9.11 18.06 -12.25
CA ASN A 184 9.53 19.16 -11.38
C ASN A 184 10.99 18.95 -10.99
N GLU A 185 11.90 19.75 -11.56
CA GLU A 185 13.35 19.60 -11.38
C GLU A 185 13.79 19.68 -9.92
N ALA A 186 13.14 20.52 -9.11
CA ALA A 186 13.47 20.66 -7.69
C ALA A 186 13.16 19.37 -6.92
N VAL A 187 12.01 18.76 -7.20
CA VAL A 187 11.58 17.48 -6.61
C VAL A 187 12.52 16.35 -7.04
N GLN A 188 12.83 16.26 -8.33
CA GLN A 188 13.76 15.25 -8.86
C GLN A 188 15.15 15.35 -8.20
N LYS A 189 15.69 16.57 -8.09
CA LYS A 189 16.97 16.81 -7.44
C LYS A 189 16.95 16.44 -5.95
N ALA A 190 15.88 16.78 -5.24
CA ALA A 190 15.72 16.44 -3.83
C ALA A 190 15.64 14.92 -3.62
N ALA A 191 14.82 14.21 -4.41
CA ALA A 191 14.68 12.76 -4.32
C ALA A 191 15.97 12.01 -4.69
N ALA A 192 16.71 12.49 -5.69
CA ALA A 192 17.99 11.91 -6.08
C ALA A 192 19.06 12.06 -4.99
N ALA A 193 19.05 13.19 -4.25
CA ALA A 193 20.00 13.46 -3.17
C ALA A 193 19.82 12.55 -1.94
N LEU A 194 18.69 11.85 -1.83
CA LEU A 194 18.45 10.91 -0.73
C LEU A 194 19.18 9.57 -0.90
N ARG A 195 19.71 9.27 -2.09
CA ARG A 195 20.34 7.98 -2.36
C ARG A 195 21.66 7.84 -1.60
N GLY A 196 21.85 6.67 -0.99
CA GLY A 196 23.11 6.29 -0.34
C GLY A 196 23.26 6.76 1.11
N SER A 197 22.29 7.52 1.65
CA SER A 197 22.19 7.80 3.08
C SER A 197 21.12 6.91 3.74
N ASP A 198 21.31 6.63 5.02
CA ASP A 198 20.44 5.72 5.79
C ASP A 198 19.23 6.45 6.42
N HIS A 199 19.27 7.78 6.53
CA HIS A 199 18.23 8.63 7.15
C HIS A 199 17.65 8.11 8.47
N ARG A 200 18.50 7.56 9.35
CA ARG A 200 18.10 7.23 10.72
C ARG A 200 18.17 8.43 11.63
N ARG A 201 17.31 8.42 12.65
CA ARG A 201 17.41 9.35 13.78
C ARG A 201 18.71 9.03 14.52
N ALA A 202 19.48 10.07 14.87
CA ALA A 202 20.84 9.88 15.41
C ALA A 202 20.85 9.18 16.78
N THR A 203 19.87 9.49 17.62
CA THR A 203 19.71 8.89 18.95
C THR A 203 19.06 7.52 18.82
N ASN A 204 19.61 6.50 19.48
CA ASN A 204 19.03 5.16 19.50
C ASN A 204 17.64 5.16 20.15
N VAL A 205 16.71 4.36 19.61
CA VAL A 205 15.33 4.24 20.08
C VAL A 205 15.19 4.11 21.59
N SER A 206 16.06 3.37 22.28
CA SER A 206 15.96 3.21 23.74
C SER A 206 16.14 4.55 24.48
N ALA A 207 17.09 5.38 24.06
CA ALA A 207 17.32 6.69 24.66
C ALA A 207 16.24 7.71 24.26
N ARG A 208 15.64 7.56 23.07
CA ARG A 208 14.49 8.36 22.66
C ARG A 208 13.25 8.02 23.50
N LEU A 209 13.01 6.73 23.74
CA LEU A 209 11.92 6.28 24.61
C LEU A 209 12.03 6.86 26.02
N ASP A 210 13.24 6.99 26.58
CA ASP A 210 13.43 7.68 27.88
C ASP A 210 13.02 9.16 27.82
N ALA A 211 13.41 9.88 26.77
CA ALA A 211 13.06 11.28 26.58
C ALA A 211 11.55 11.47 26.34
N GLN A 212 10.94 10.57 25.57
CA GLN A 212 9.50 10.52 25.32
C GLN A 212 8.73 10.21 26.60
N GLN A 213 9.19 9.23 27.38
CA GLN A 213 8.55 8.87 28.64
C GLN A 213 8.57 10.03 29.64
N LYS A 214 9.66 10.81 29.69
CA LYS A 214 9.74 12.03 30.51
C LYS A 214 8.74 13.11 30.06
N LYS A 215 8.48 13.24 28.75
CA LYS A 215 7.57 14.25 28.20
C LYS A 215 6.10 13.83 28.27
N LEU A 216 5.81 12.57 27.95
CA LEU A 216 4.46 12.04 27.85
C LEU A 216 3.93 11.49 29.18
N ASN A 217 4.82 11.07 30.09
CA ASN A 217 4.51 10.54 31.42
C ASN A 217 3.42 9.45 31.39
N LEU A 218 3.55 8.51 30.45
CA LEU A 218 2.56 7.45 30.25
C LEU A 218 2.66 6.38 31.34
N PRO A 219 1.55 5.75 31.76
CA PRO A 219 1.62 4.58 32.63
C PRO A 219 2.22 3.38 31.88
N ILE A 220 2.65 2.36 32.61
CA ILE A 220 2.92 1.04 32.01
C ILE A 220 1.64 0.50 31.35
N LEU A 221 1.81 -0.30 30.29
CA LEU A 221 0.68 -0.78 29.47
C LEU A 221 -0.21 0.37 28.97
N PRO A 222 0.34 1.44 28.35
CA PRO A 222 -0.46 2.56 27.88
C PRO A 222 -1.51 2.10 26.86
N THR A 223 -2.70 2.69 26.95
CA THR A 223 -3.84 2.39 26.10
C THR A 223 -3.99 3.44 25.01
N THR A 224 -4.32 2.99 23.80
CA THR A 224 -4.61 3.88 22.67
C THR A 224 -5.52 3.19 21.67
N THR A 225 -5.91 3.90 20.61
CA THR A 225 -6.55 3.32 19.43
C THR A 225 -5.72 3.61 18.18
N ILE A 226 -6.05 2.95 17.07
CA ILE A 226 -5.25 3.00 15.85
C ILE A 226 -5.51 4.28 15.04
N GLY A 227 -6.70 4.87 15.07
CA GLY A 227 -7.00 6.08 14.28
C GLY A 227 -8.49 6.32 14.12
N SER A 228 -9.05 5.87 13.00
CA SER A 228 -10.46 6.10 12.67
C SER A 228 -11.47 5.62 13.72
N PHE A 229 -12.54 6.40 13.91
CA PHE A 229 -13.73 6.04 14.68
C PHE A 229 -14.94 5.72 13.77
N PRO A 230 -16.04 5.13 14.29
CA PRO A 230 -17.21 4.72 13.50
C PRO A 230 -17.74 5.79 12.55
N GLN A 231 -17.83 5.46 11.25
CA GLN A 231 -18.41 6.38 10.27
C GLN A 231 -19.94 6.35 10.26
N THR A 232 -20.55 7.33 10.93
CA THR A 232 -21.99 7.50 11.01
C THR A 232 -22.61 7.87 9.66
N ILE A 233 -23.94 7.70 9.54
CA ILE A 233 -24.70 8.14 8.37
C ILE A 233 -24.59 9.65 8.21
N GLU A 234 -24.66 10.37 9.33
CA GLU A 234 -24.60 11.83 9.38
C GLU A 234 -23.23 12.35 8.90
N LEU A 235 -22.13 11.75 9.36
CA LEU A 235 -20.78 12.13 8.91
C LEU A 235 -20.59 11.90 7.40
N ARG A 236 -21.15 10.80 6.87
CA ARG A 236 -21.14 10.54 5.43
C ARG A 236 -22.00 11.56 4.66
N ARG A 237 -23.14 11.98 5.22
CA ARG A 237 -24.01 13.00 4.65
C ARG A 237 -23.30 14.35 4.56
N VAL A 238 -22.71 14.83 5.66
CA VAL A 238 -21.99 16.12 5.74
C VAL A 238 -20.85 16.18 4.72
N ARG A 239 -19.98 15.16 4.65
CA ARG A 239 -18.89 15.13 3.66
C ARG A 239 -19.38 15.12 2.22
N ARG A 240 -20.44 14.36 1.93
CA ARG A 240 -21.04 14.33 0.59
C ARG A 240 -21.63 15.68 0.19
N GLU A 241 -22.31 16.35 1.12
CA GLU A 241 -22.90 17.67 0.87
C GLU A 241 -21.83 18.75 0.67
N TYR A 242 -20.73 18.72 1.42
CA TYR A 242 -19.59 19.59 1.20
C TYR A 242 -18.93 19.35 -0.18
N LYS A 243 -18.63 18.09 -0.54
CA LYS A 243 -18.08 17.73 -1.86
C LYS A 243 -19.03 18.12 -3.02
N ALA A 244 -20.34 18.16 -2.76
CA ALA A 244 -21.36 18.61 -3.70
C ALA A 244 -21.62 20.13 -3.65
N LYS A 245 -20.85 20.90 -2.87
CA LYS A 245 -20.99 22.36 -2.67
C LYS A 245 -22.38 22.79 -2.20
N LYS A 246 -23.05 21.95 -1.40
CA LYS A 246 -24.38 22.20 -0.83
C LYS A 246 -24.37 22.87 0.54
N ILE A 247 -23.26 22.76 1.26
CA ILE A 247 -22.99 23.44 2.54
C ILE A 247 -21.69 24.23 2.42
N SER A 248 -21.54 25.27 3.23
CA SER A 248 -20.33 26.10 3.25
C SER A 248 -19.14 25.36 3.88
N GLU A 249 -17.93 25.89 3.69
CA GLU A 249 -16.74 25.38 4.37
C GLU A 249 -16.84 25.59 5.88
N GLU A 250 -17.38 26.72 6.34
CA GLU A 250 -17.58 26.99 7.76
C GLU A 250 -18.55 25.99 8.40
N GLU A 251 -19.65 25.65 7.72
CA GLU A 251 -20.62 24.66 8.17
C GLU A 251 -19.97 23.27 8.26
N TYR A 252 -19.20 22.89 7.23
CA TYR A 252 -18.45 21.64 7.21
C TYR A 252 -17.45 21.59 8.38
N VAL A 253 -16.63 22.63 8.54
CA VAL A 253 -15.61 22.71 9.58
C VAL A 253 -16.22 22.63 10.97
N LYS A 254 -17.35 23.31 11.20
CA LYS A 254 -18.08 23.23 12.47
C LYS A 254 -18.55 21.80 12.76
N ALA A 255 -19.16 21.14 11.78
CA ALA A 255 -19.67 19.77 11.94
C ALA A 255 -18.55 18.76 12.22
N ILE A 256 -17.40 18.87 11.54
CA ILE A 256 -16.25 18.00 11.76
C ILE A 256 -15.64 18.24 13.15
N LYS A 257 -15.47 19.50 13.57
CA LYS A 257 -15.00 19.83 14.94
C LYS A 257 -15.93 19.27 16.02
N GLU A 258 -17.24 19.27 15.79
CA GLU A 258 -18.20 18.69 16.72
C GLU A 258 -18.03 17.16 16.83
N GLU A 259 -17.78 16.46 15.72
CA GLU A 259 -17.49 15.02 15.74
C GLU A 259 -16.17 14.72 16.45
N ILE A 260 -15.10 15.49 16.18
CA ILE A 260 -13.83 15.37 16.91
C ILE A 260 -14.05 15.56 18.41
N SER A 261 -14.83 16.57 18.82
CA SER A 261 -15.13 16.81 20.24
C SER A 261 -15.85 15.63 20.89
N LYS A 262 -16.81 14.99 20.19
CA LYS A 262 -17.49 13.78 20.67
C LYS A 262 -16.52 12.62 20.85
N VAL A 263 -15.62 12.41 19.89
CA VAL A 263 -14.58 11.37 19.93
C VAL A 263 -13.59 11.61 21.06
N VAL A 264 -13.12 12.84 21.26
CA VAL A 264 -12.23 13.22 22.36
C VAL A 264 -12.91 12.96 23.71
N LYS A 265 -14.13 13.48 23.89
CA LYS A 265 -14.89 13.30 25.14
C LYS A 265 -15.11 11.83 25.47
N LEU A 266 -15.47 11.01 24.48
CA LEU A 266 -15.65 9.57 24.66
C LEU A 266 -14.35 8.91 25.14
N GLN A 267 -13.21 9.23 24.54
CA GLN A 267 -11.94 8.64 24.93
C GLN A 267 -11.49 9.08 26.33
N GLU A 268 -11.76 10.33 26.71
CA GLU A 268 -11.53 10.81 28.08
C GLU A 268 -12.43 10.11 29.10
N GLU A 269 -13.72 9.92 28.79
CA GLU A 269 -14.66 9.13 29.61
C GLU A 269 -14.16 7.68 29.81
N LEU A 270 -13.51 7.12 28.80
CA LEU A 270 -12.92 5.79 28.83
C LEU A 270 -11.55 5.73 29.50
N ASP A 271 -10.94 6.88 29.81
CA ASP A 271 -9.60 7.02 30.38
C ASP A 271 -8.49 6.40 29.51
N ILE A 272 -8.57 6.60 28.19
CA ILE A 272 -7.53 6.18 27.23
C ILE A 272 -6.32 7.13 27.36
N ASP A 273 -5.09 6.58 27.36
CA ASP A 273 -3.89 7.36 27.66
C ASP A 273 -3.42 8.26 26.49
N VAL A 274 -3.46 7.73 25.26
CA VAL A 274 -3.09 8.47 24.04
C VAL A 274 -4.26 8.47 23.06
N LEU A 275 -4.73 9.66 22.69
CA LEU A 275 -5.97 9.86 21.96
C LEU A 275 -5.76 10.01 20.45
N VAL A 276 -6.83 9.79 19.70
CA VAL A 276 -6.93 10.07 18.26
C VAL A 276 -8.11 11.00 17.99
N HIS A 277 -8.11 11.73 16.87
CA HIS A 277 -9.23 12.61 16.51
C HIS A 277 -10.37 11.88 15.80
N GLY A 278 -10.17 10.62 15.42
CA GLY A 278 -11.18 9.74 14.82
C GLY A 278 -11.31 9.84 13.30
N GLU A 279 -10.50 10.68 12.65
CA GLU A 279 -10.47 10.89 11.19
C GLU A 279 -11.84 11.15 10.51
N PRO A 280 -12.76 11.95 11.13
CA PRO A 280 -14.08 12.16 10.55
C PRO A 280 -14.05 12.83 9.18
N GLU A 281 -13.04 13.67 8.91
CA GLU A 281 -12.82 14.35 7.64
C GLU A 281 -12.43 13.38 6.50
N ARG A 282 -11.85 12.22 6.81
CA ARG A 282 -11.19 11.35 5.81
C ARG A 282 -12.09 10.24 5.31
N ASN A 283 -12.33 10.21 4.00
CA ASN A 283 -13.09 9.13 3.38
C ASN A 283 -12.24 7.90 3.11
N ASP A 284 -11.01 8.10 2.65
CA ASP A 284 -10.06 7.05 2.32
C ASP A 284 -8.66 7.53 2.66
N MET A 285 -7.80 6.62 3.14
CA MET A 285 -6.49 6.96 3.67
C MET A 285 -5.45 7.28 2.60
N VAL A 286 -5.74 7.05 1.32
CA VAL A 286 -4.85 7.43 0.21
C VAL A 286 -5.46 8.55 -0.61
N GLU A 287 -6.79 8.52 -0.87
CA GLU A 287 -7.49 9.60 -1.57
C GLU A 287 -7.32 10.94 -0.84
N TYR A 288 -7.45 10.95 0.50
CA TYR A 288 -7.36 12.18 1.30
C TYR A 288 -6.01 12.89 1.16
N PHE A 289 -4.89 12.15 1.15
CA PHE A 289 -3.57 12.76 0.97
C PHE A 289 -3.33 13.12 -0.49
N GLY A 290 -3.66 12.23 -1.43
CA GLY A 290 -3.47 12.52 -2.85
C GLY A 290 -4.25 13.75 -3.33
N GLU A 291 -5.45 14.03 -2.79
CA GLU A 291 -6.24 15.22 -3.13
C GLU A 291 -5.52 16.53 -2.76
N GLN A 292 -4.49 16.45 -1.92
CA GLN A 292 -3.72 17.58 -1.39
C GLN A 292 -2.25 17.58 -1.85
N LEU A 293 -1.84 16.61 -2.67
CA LEU A 293 -0.50 16.48 -3.21
C LEU A 293 -0.46 16.85 -4.69
N SER A 294 0.64 17.48 -5.11
CA SER A 294 0.97 17.61 -6.54
C SER A 294 1.29 16.24 -7.16
N GLY A 295 1.15 16.12 -8.47
CA GLY A 295 1.43 14.86 -9.18
C GLY A 295 0.31 13.82 -9.12
N PHE A 296 -0.83 14.12 -8.48
CA PHE A 296 -2.00 13.24 -8.37
C PHE A 296 -3.18 13.68 -9.24
N ALA A 297 -3.88 12.71 -9.81
CA ALA A 297 -5.19 12.88 -10.47
C ALA A 297 -6.20 11.85 -9.95
N PHE A 298 -7.48 12.18 -10.08
CA PHE A 298 -8.59 11.39 -9.52
C PHE A 298 -9.63 11.08 -10.59
N THR A 299 -9.98 9.79 -10.68
CA THR A 299 -11.01 9.32 -11.59
C THR A 299 -12.41 9.48 -10.98
N ALA A 300 -13.41 9.60 -11.84
CA ALA A 300 -14.82 9.52 -11.47
C ALA A 300 -15.28 8.05 -11.35
N ASN A 301 -14.89 7.22 -12.33
CA ASN A 301 -15.39 5.86 -12.56
C ASN A 301 -14.28 4.81 -12.75
N GLY A 302 -13.02 5.14 -12.42
CA GLY A 302 -11.87 4.24 -12.51
C GLY A 302 -11.84 3.14 -11.45
N TRP A 303 -12.94 2.40 -11.29
CA TRP A 303 -13.10 1.33 -10.30
C TRP A 303 -12.39 0.04 -10.72
N VAL A 304 -11.78 -0.63 -9.76
CA VAL A 304 -11.15 -1.95 -9.89
C VAL A 304 -11.72 -2.88 -8.83
N GLN A 305 -12.03 -4.12 -9.21
CA GLN A 305 -12.49 -5.13 -8.25
C GLN A 305 -11.36 -5.44 -7.26
N SER A 306 -11.66 -5.39 -5.97
CA SER A 306 -10.74 -5.76 -4.90
C SER A 306 -11.08 -7.13 -4.32
N TYR A 307 -12.31 -7.31 -3.82
CA TYR A 307 -12.76 -8.59 -3.27
C TYR A 307 -14.28 -8.73 -3.31
N GLY A 308 -14.78 -9.85 -3.83
CA GLY A 308 -16.22 -10.08 -4.01
C GLY A 308 -16.85 -8.96 -4.83
N SER A 309 -17.86 -8.28 -4.30
CA SER A 309 -18.49 -7.12 -4.92
C SER A 309 -17.87 -5.77 -4.52
N ARG A 310 -16.82 -5.76 -3.68
CA ARG A 310 -16.13 -4.53 -3.26
C ARG A 310 -15.12 -4.11 -4.30
N CYS A 311 -15.25 -2.87 -4.75
CA CYS A 311 -14.30 -2.22 -5.64
C CYS A 311 -13.53 -1.11 -4.90
N VAL A 312 -12.36 -0.77 -5.42
CA VAL A 312 -11.56 0.38 -5.03
C VAL A 312 -11.42 1.32 -6.23
N LYS A 313 -11.16 2.61 -5.97
CA LYS A 313 -10.93 3.60 -7.02
C LYS A 313 -9.58 4.28 -6.77
N PRO A 314 -8.47 3.65 -7.18
CA PRO A 314 -7.12 4.13 -6.89
C PRO A 314 -6.88 5.53 -7.46
N PRO A 315 -6.20 6.44 -6.73
CA PRO A 315 -5.67 7.66 -7.30
C PRO A 315 -4.64 7.36 -8.39
N ILE A 316 -4.37 8.32 -9.26
CA ILE A 316 -3.35 8.21 -10.32
C ILE A 316 -2.19 9.13 -9.95
N ILE A 317 -0.98 8.59 -9.83
CA ILE A 317 0.24 9.40 -9.73
C ILE A 317 0.76 9.59 -11.15
N TYR A 318 0.57 10.78 -11.74
CA TYR A 318 0.98 11.07 -13.12
C TYR A 318 2.27 11.85 -13.23
N GLY A 319 2.70 12.52 -12.16
CA GLY A 319 3.83 13.44 -12.16
C GLY A 319 4.58 13.45 -10.85
N ASP A 320 5.54 14.36 -10.75
CA ASP A 320 6.37 14.51 -9.56
C ASP A 320 5.56 15.00 -8.35
N VAL A 321 5.75 14.33 -7.22
CA VAL A 321 4.96 14.54 -6.00
C VAL A 321 5.62 15.58 -5.09
N SER A 322 4.83 16.55 -4.65
CA SER A 322 5.21 17.54 -3.63
C SER A 322 4.00 17.97 -2.81
N ARG A 323 4.25 18.44 -1.58
CA ARG A 323 3.20 18.99 -0.70
C ARG A 323 3.10 20.52 -0.88
N PRO A 324 2.08 21.05 -1.55
CA PRO A 324 1.91 22.50 -1.72
C PRO A 324 1.46 23.21 -0.45
N ASN A 325 0.63 22.57 0.39
CA ASN A 325 0.05 23.14 1.61
C ASN A 325 -0.02 22.09 2.72
N PRO A 326 -0.05 22.51 4.00
CA PRO A 326 -0.32 21.61 5.11
C PRO A 326 -1.65 20.87 4.97
N MET A 327 -1.64 19.57 5.26
CA MET A 327 -2.77 18.68 4.94
C MET A 327 -3.66 18.37 6.16
N THR A 328 -3.04 18.05 7.28
CA THR A 328 -3.68 17.48 8.48
C THR A 328 -3.57 18.38 9.70
N ILE A 329 -2.63 19.33 9.68
CA ILE A 329 -2.30 20.21 10.80
C ILE A 329 -3.52 20.86 11.43
N PHE A 330 -4.44 21.39 10.61
CA PHE A 330 -5.65 22.06 11.09
C PHE A 330 -6.51 21.16 12.00
N TRP A 331 -6.71 19.90 11.62
CA TRP A 331 -7.56 18.97 12.38
C TRP A 331 -6.85 18.45 13.61
N SER A 332 -5.57 18.08 13.46
CA SER A 332 -4.77 17.56 14.58
C SER A 332 -4.58 18.62 15.67
N THR A 333 -4.31 19.88 15.31
CA THR A 333 -4.19 20.97 16.28
C THR A 333 -5.53 21.26 16.96
N ALA A 334 -6.63 21.34 16.20
CA ALA A 334 -7.95 21.52 16.77
C ALA A 334 -8.27 20.40 17.79
N ALA A 335 -7.97 19.14 17.47
CA ALA A 335 -8.18 18.02 18.37
C ALA A 335 -7.30 18.09 19.63
N GLN A 336 -6.01 18.41 19.49
CA GLN A 336 -5.10 18.53 20.62
C GLN A 336 -5.52 19.66 21.58
N THR A 337 -6.13 20.75 21.10
CA THR A 337 -6.63 21.82 21.99
C THR A 337 -7.84 21.42 22.85
N MET A 338 -8.51 20.31 22.51
CA MET A 338 -9.70 19.83 23.22
C MET A 338 -9.38 18.92 24.41
N THR A 339 -8.12 18.54 24.62
CA THR A 339 -7.70 17.61 25.67
C THR A 339 -6.29 17.92 26.18
N GLN A 340 -6.00 17.51 27.42
CA GLN A 340 -4.64 17.57 27.97
C GLN A 340 -3.83 16.30 27.70
N ARG A 341 -4.47 15.25 27.18
CA ARG A 341 -3.79 14.00 26.82
C ARG A 341 -3.04 14.16 25.49
N PRO A 342 -1.98 13.37 25.26
CA PRO A 342 -1.33 13.34 23.95
C PRO A 342 -2.32 12.95 22.85
N MET A 343 -2.41 13.77 21.80
CA MET A 343 -3.18 13.51 20.59
C MET A 343 -2.26 13.00 19.48
N LYS A 344 -2.63 11.90 18.81
CA LYS A 344 -1.90 11.40 17.65
C LYS A 344 -2.15 12.27 16.42
N GLY A 345 -1.08 12.72 15.77
CA GLY A 345 -1.12 13.09 14.36
C GLY A 345 -1.22 11.83 13.50
N MET A 346 -2.08 11.82 12.48
CA MET A 346 -2.38 10.62 11.69
C MET A 346 -1.98 10.81 10.24
N LEU A 347 -1.06 10.02 9.73
CA LEU A 347 -0.56 10.07 8.36
C LEU A 347 -0.54 8.69 7.71
N THR A 348 -0.70 8.65 6.39
CA THR A 348 -0.44 7.45 5.61
C THR A 348 1.00 7.48 5.10
N GLY A 349 1.71 6.36 5.25
CA GLY A 349 3.09 6.24 4.83
C GLY A 349 3.27 6.26 3.31
N PRO A 350 4.48 6.63 2.82
CA PRO A 350 4.75 6.80 1.40
C PRO A 350 4.63 5.51 0.60
N VAL A 351 4.91 4.34 1.18
CA VAL A 351 4.83 3.05 0.49
C VAL A 351 3.37 2.68 0.25
N THR A 352 2.49 2.96 1.20
CA THR A 352 1.05 2.72 1.08
C THR A 352 0.39 3.65 0.07
N ILE A 353 0.71 4.95 0.12
CA ILE A 353 0.24 5.91 -0.90
C ILE A 353 0.66 5.45 -2.30
N LEU A 354 1.89 4.94 -2.45
CA LEU A 354 2.39 4.40 -3.71
C LEU A 354 1.68 3.10 -4.14
N ASN A 355 1.52 2.13 -3.25
CA ASN A 355 1.02 0.80 -3.60
C ASN A 355 -0.48 0.78 -3.91
N TRP A 356 -1.26 1.65 -3.25
CA TRP A 356 -2.71 1.77 -3.47
C TRP A 356 -3.09 2.88 -4.48
N SER A 357 -2.11 3.37 -5.24
CA SER A 357 -2.32 4.25 -6.39
C SER A 357 -1.93 3.56 -7.69
N PHE A 358 -2.52 4.00 -8.81
CA PHE A 358 -1.97 3.75 -10.13
C PHE A 358 -0.73 4.62 -10.34
N VAL A 359 0.44 4.02 -10.11
CA VAL A 359 1.73 4.70 -10.19
C VAL A 359 2.16 4.89 -11.65
N ARG A 360 2.75 6.04 -11.96
CA ARG A 360 3.48 6.32 -13.20
C ARG A 360 4.47 5.21 -13.56
N ASN A 361 4.57 4.91 -14.86
CA ASN A 361 5.39 3.83 -15.43
C ASN A 361 6.62 4.32 -16.23
N ASP A 362 6.94 5.60 -16.12
CA ASP A 362 8.04 6.30 -16.80
C ASP A 362 9.28 6.52 -15.91
N GLN A 363 9.23 6.07 -14.65
CA GLN A 363 10.37 6.03 -13.73
C GLN A 363 10.24 4.86 -12.73
N PRO A 364 11.33 4.45 -12.06
CA PRO A 364 11.27 3.44 -11.00
C PRO A 364 10.35 3.82 -9.83
N ARG A 365 9.64 2.83 -9.28
CA ARG A 365 8.71 3.02 -8.15
C ARG A 365 9.37 3.69 -6.93
N PHE A 366 10.62 3.33 -6.62
CA PHE A 366 11.34 3.87 -5.48
C PHE A 366 11.60 5.37 -5.62
N GLU A 367 11.81 5.88 -6.83
CA GLU A 367 11.99 7.32 -7.06
C GLU A 367 10.70 8.07 -6.72
N THR A 368 9.54 7.56 -7.16
CA THR A 368 8.24 8.14 -6.79
C THR A 368 7.99 8.03 -5.28
N CYS A 369 8.38 6.91 -4.65
CA CYS A 369 8.22 6.72 -3.22
C CYS A 369 9.02 7.75 -2.40
N TYR A 370 10.25 8.06 -2.81
CA TYR A 370 11.06 9.10 -2.16
C TYR A 370 10.45 10.50 -2.28
N GLN A 371 9.81 10.82 -3.41
CA GLN A 371 9.08 12.10 -3.56
C GLN A 371 7.91 12.18 -2.58
N ILE A 372 7.13 11.09 -2.45
CA ILE A 372 6.05 11.02 -1.45
C ILE A 372 6.63 11.14 -0.04
N ALA A 373 7.73 10.45 0.26
CA ALA A 373 8.37 10.49 1.57
C ALA A 373 8.81 11.91 1.97
N LEU A 374 9.36 12.70 1.04
CA LEU A 374 9.69 14.11 1.26
C LEU A 374 8.43 14.95 1.54
N ALA A 375 7.36 14.74 0.78
CA ALA A 375 6.10 15.45 0.99
C ALA A 375 5.48 15.13 2.37
N ILE A 376 5.55 13.87 2.81
CA ILE A 376 5.09 13.45 4.14
C ILE A 376 6.04 13.95 5.23
N LYS A 377 7.34 14.01 4.99
CA LYS A 377 8.33 14.57 5.92
C LYS A 377 7.98 16.00 6.33
N ASP A 378 7.64 16.85 5.37
CA ASP A 378 7.23 18.22 5.66
C ASP A 378 5.96 18.29 6.53
N GLU A 379 5.01 17.37 6.31
CA GLU A 379 3.80 17.28 7.13
C GLU A 379 4.08 16.79 8.56
N VAL A 380 4.98 15.81 8.73
CA VAL A 380 5.43 15.33 10.04
C VAL A 380 6.09 16.46 10.83
N GLU A 381 6.99 17.21 10.20
CA GLU A 381 7.68 18.33 10.86
C GLU A 381 6.72 19.48 11.20
N ASP A 382 5.71 19.74 10.38
CA ASP A 382 4.70 20.75 10.69
C ASP A 382 3.75 20.30 11.80
N LEU A 383 3.42 19.01 11.91
CA LEU A 383 2.68 18.46 13.05
C LEU A 383 3.46 18.68 14.35
N GLU A 384 4.76 18.36 14.34
CA GLU A 384 5.63 18.57 15.50
C GLU A 384 5.72 20.05 15.89
N LYS A 385 5.96 20.96 14.93
CA LYS A 385 5.98 22.41 15.16
C LYS A 385 4.66 22.92 15.73
N ALA A 386 3.55 22.31 15.36
CA ALA A 386 2.22 22.66 15.84
C ALA A 386 1.88 22.06 17.22
N GLY A 387 2.83 21.37 17.86
CA GLY A 387 2.71 20.84 19.22
C GLY A 387 2.20 19.41 19.30
N ILE A 388 2.07 18.70 18.18
CA ILE A 388 1.72 17.28 18.17
C ILE A 388 2.95 16.46 18.51
N THR A 389 2.89 15.70 19.60
CA THR A 389 4.05 15.01 20.19
C THR A 389 4.06 13.51 19.96
N VAL A 390 2.96 12.96 19.44
CA VAL A 390 2.84 11.58 18.97
C VAL A 390 2.34 11.63 17.54
N ILE A 391 3.09 11.08 16.59
CA ILE A 391 2.73 11.08 15.17
C ILE A 391 2.74 9.63 14.67
N GLN A 392 1.62 9.20 14.14
CA GLN A 392 1.44 7.87 13.59
C GLN A 392 1.47 7.92 12.05
N ILE A 393 2.32 7.07 11.46
CA ILE A 393 2.54 6.95 10.02
C ILE A 393 2.28 5.50 9.62
N ASP A 394 1.12 5.24 9.01
CA ASP A 394 0.66 3.89 8.77
C ASP A 394 1.13 3.32 7.43
N GLU A 395 1.74 2.14 7.46
CA GLU A 395 2.21 1.43 6.28
C GLU A 395 1.43 0.13 6.04
N ALA A 396 0.12 0.28 5.85
CA ALA A 396 -0.83 -0.81 5.66
C ALA A 396 -0.53 -1.68 4.42
N ALA A 397 0.16 -1.14 3.41
CA ALA A 397 0.49 -1.85 2.18
C ALA A 397 2.00 -2.12 2.02
N LEU A 398 2.79 -2.11 3.11
CA LEU A 398 4.23 -2.39 3.05
C LEU A 398 4.54 -3.78 2.47
N ARG A 399 3.73 -4.79 2.78
CA ARG A 399 3.98 -6.15 2.29
C ARG A 399 3.43 -6.39 0.89
N GLU A 400 2.36 -5.68 0.51
CA GLU A 400 1.68 -5.84 -0.78
C GLU A 400 2.57 -5.52 -1.98
N GLY A 401 3.58 -4.66 -1.79
CA GLY A 401 4.54 -4.33 -2.84
C GLY A 401 5.69 -5.32 -3.01
N LEU A 402 5.79 -6.35 -2.15
CA LEU A 402 6.88 -7.34 -2.25
C LEU A 402 6.92 -7.98 -3.64
N PRO A 403 8.08 -7.98 -4.32
CA PRO A 403 8.25 -8.72 -5.56
C PRO A 403 7.93 -10.20 -5.39
N LEU A 404 7.43 -10.86 -6.44
CA LEU A 404 7.17 -12.31 -6.41
C LEU A 404 8.45 -13.17 -6.40
N ARG A 405 9.61 -12.53 -6.63
CA ARG A 405 10.94 -13.13 -6.65
C ARG A 405 11.61 -12.87 -5.31
N LYS A 406 11.94 -13.92 -4.57
CA LYS A 406 12.61 -13.82 -3.27
C LYS A 406 13.92 -13.02 -3.35
N ALA A 407 14.67 -13.19 -4.42
CA ALA A 407 15.92 -12.47 -4.67
C ALA A 407 15.74 -10.95 -4.82
N GLU A 408 14.53 -10.48 -5.14
CA GLU A 408 14.21 -9.06 -5.31
C GLU A 408 13.60 -8.43 -4.04
N HIS A 409 13.26 -9.23 -3.02
CA HIS A 409 12.68 -8.74 -1.76
C HIS A 409 13.60 -7.73 -1.07
N ALA A 410 14.90 -8.02 -0.98
CA ALA A 410 15.84 -7.17 -0.26
C ALA A 410 15.89 -5.74 -0.84
N PHE A 411 15.92 -5.63 -2.17
CA PHE A 411 15.91 -4.32 -2.82
C PHE A 411 14.61 -3.56 -2.56
N TYR A 412 13.46 -4.24 -2.62
CA TYR A 412 12.17 -3.63 -2.30
C TYR A 412 12.12 -3.11 -0.87
N LEU A 413 12.46 -3.97 0.10
CA LEU A 413 12.37 -3.67 1.51
C LEU A 413 13.34 -2.54 1.90
N ASP A 414 14.52 -2.48 1.28
CA ASP A 414 15.49 -1.40 1.48
C ASP A 414 14.88 -0.02 1.18
N TRP A 415 14.41 0.21 -0.05
CA TRP A 415 13.87 1.53 -0.39
C TRP A 415 12.53 1.82 0.28
N ALA A 416 11.72 0.80 0.58
CA ALA A 416 10.45 0.95 1.27
C ALA A 416 10.65 1.44 2.71
N VAL A 417 11.51 0.74 3.46
CA VAL A 417 11.88 1.10 4.84
C VAL A 417 12.63 2.44 4.88
N HIS A 418 13.52 2.67 3.92
CA HIS A 418 14.19 3.95 3.79
C HIS A 418 13.20 5.10 3.54
N SER A 419 12.20 4.90 2.67
CA SER A 419 11.13 5.89 2.43
C SER A 419 10.36 6.21 3.70
N PHE A 420 10.04 5.19 4.52
CA PHE A 420 9.44 5.41 5.83
C PHE A 420 10.35 6.27 6.73
N ARG A 421 11.63 5.96 6.85
CA ARG A 421 12.56 6.72 7.71
C ARG A 421 12.72 8.18 7.28
N ILE A 422 12.78 8.44 5.97
CA ILE A 422 12.82 9.81 5.42
C ILE A 422 11.68 10.67 5.98
N THR A 423 10.49 10.11 6.20
CA THR A 423 9.33 10.85 6.70
C THR A 423 9.52 11.47 8.09
N ASN A 424 10.39 10.91 8.93
CA ASN A 424 10.46 11.27 10.34
C ASN A 424 11.88 11.44 10.89
N VAL A 425 12.91 11.30 10.06
CA VAL A 425 14.31 11.52 10.46
C VAL A 425 14.56 12.87 11.16
N GLY A 426 13.76 13.90 10.82
CA GLY A 426 13.90 15.26 11.32
C GLY A 426 13.23 15.56 12.67
N VAL A 427 12.47 14.63 13.25
CA VAL A 427 11.73 14.90 14.50
C VAL A 427 12.64 14.87 15.73
N GLN A 428 12.24 15.61 16.76
CA GLN A 428 12.91 15.67 18.06
C GLN A 428 12.82 14.35 18.81
N ASP A 429 13.82 14.04 19.65
CA ASP A 429 13.86 12.82 20.47
C ASP A 429 12.68 12.68 21.44
N THR A 430 12.01 13.79 21.72
CA THR A 430 10.82 13.80 22.58
C THR A 430 9.50 13.56 21.83
N THR A 431 9.53 13.52 20.49
CA THR A 431 8.38 13.20 19.65
C THR A 431 8.40 11.71 19.34
N GLN A 432 7.25 11.06 19.53
CA GLN A 432 7.12 9.63 19.36
C GLN A 432 6.52 9.28 17.99
N ILE A 433 7.22 8.48 17.22
CA ILE A 433 6.75 7.96 15.93
C ILE A 433 6.09 6.59 16.13
N HIS A 434 4.81 6.53 15.81
CA HIS A 434 4.03 5.30 15.76
C HIS A 434 3.93 4.83 14.31
N THR A 435 3.85 3.52 14.09
CA THR A 435 3.43 2.98 12.78
C THR A 435 2.51 1.78 12.97
N HIS A 436 1.41 1.76 12.22
CA HIS A 436 0.52 0.61 12.15
C HIS A 436 0.73 -0.18 10.87
N MET A 437 0.69 -1.51 10.98
CA MET A 437 0.71 -2.44 9.86
C MET A 437 -0.38 -3.51 10.02
N CYS A 438 -1.19 -3.68 8.98
CA CYS A 438 -2.35 -4.60 8.94
C CYS A 438 -1.94 -6.07 8.70
N TYR A 439 -0.91 -6.56 9.39
CA TYR A 439 -0.43 -7.93 9.27
C TYR A 439 -0.14 -8.53 10.65
N SER A 440 -0.21 -9.86 10.75
CA SER A 440 0.11 -10.60 11.97
C SER A 440 1.32 -11.54 11.84
N ASN A 441 1.82 -11.75 10.62
CA ASN A 441 2.95 -12.62 10.35
C ASN A 441 4.09 -11.83 9.70
N PHE A 442 5.19 -11.68 10.44
CA PHE A 442 6.36 -10.89 10.08
C PHE A 442 7.63 -11.73 9.88
N ASN A 443 7.54 -13.07 9.89
CA ASN A 443 8.73 -13.93 9.90
C ASN A 443 9.69 -13.67 8.72
N ASP A 444 9.16 -13.24 7.58
CA ASP A 444 9.90 -12.92 6.36
C ASP A 444 10.29 -11.43 6.22
N ILE A 445 9.83 -10.55 7.11
CA ILE A 445 10.07 -9.10 7.03
C ILE A 445 10.46 -8.46 8.37
N ILE A 446 10.70 -9.24 9.43
CA ILE A 446 10.94 -8.71 10.79
C ILE A 446 12.11 -7.74 10.86
N HIS A 447 13.21 -8.01 10.14
CA HIS A 447 14.36 -7.12 10.07
C HIS A 447 14.01 -5.77 9.46
N SER A 448 13.16 -5.78 8.42
CA SER A 448 12.66 -4.55 7.81
C SER A 448 11.81 -3.73 8.78
N ILE A 449 11.02 -4.39 9.65
CA ILE A 449 10.25 -3.70 10.69
C ILE A 449 11.16 -3.04 11.73
N ILE A 450 12.24 -3.70 12.14
CA ILE A 450 13.25 -3.11 13.02
C ILE A 450 13.92 -1.92 12.34
N ASP A 451 14.28 -2.07 11.06
CA ASP A 451 14.99 -1.06 10.30
C ASP A 451 14.15 0.18 10.01
N MET A 452 12.82 0.13 10.17
CA MET A 452 11.97 1.32 10.15
C MET A 452 12.29 2.28 11.29
N ASP A 453 12.91 1.83 12.38
CA ASP A 453 13.29 2.65 13.55
C ASP A 453 12.12 3.46 14.15
N ALA A 454 10.91 2.91 14.09
CA ALA A 454 9.74 3.47 14.77
C ALA A 454 9.87 3.31 16.28
N ASP A 455 9.37 4.28 17.04
CA ASP A 455 9.41 4.22 18.50
C ASP A 455 8.34 3.27 19.05
N VAL A 456 7.18 3.19 18.36
CA VAL A 456 6.11 2.25 18.68
C VAL A 456 5.53 1.64 17.40
N ILE A 457 5.44 0.32 17.32
CA ILE A 457 4.69 -0.38 16.26
C ILE A 457 3.38 -0.93 16.80
N THR A 458 2.32 -0.91 15.99
CA THR A 458 1.07 -1.62 16.28
C THR A 458 0.75 -2.58 15.15
N ILE A 459 0.36 -3.80 15.49
CA ILE A 459 0.16 -4.89 14.53
C ILE A 459 -1.14 -5.64 14.82
N GLU A 460 -1.73 -6.23 13.79
CA GLU A 460 -2.89 -7.12 13.99
C GLU A 460 -2.44 -8.40 14.71
N ASN A 461 -3.15 -8.80 15.76
CA ASN A 461 -2.81 -10.03 16.49
C ASN A 461 -4.00 -10.71 17.17
N SER A 462 -5.20 -10.12 17.20
CA SER A 462 -6.29 -10.63 18.06
C SER A 462 -6.74 -12.06 17.74
N ARG A 463 -6.58 -12.48 16.49
CA ARG A 463 -6.93 -13.82 15.98
C ARG A 463 -5.73 -14.75 15.79
N SER A 464 -4.53 -14.29 16.12
CA SER A 464 -3.28 -15.01 15.88
C SER A 464 -2.77 -15.64 17.19
N ASP A 465 -2.09 -16.79 17.09
CA ASP A 465 -1.44 -17.41 18.24
C ASP A 465 -0.35 -16.47 18.77
N GLU A 466 -0.39 -16.15 20.05
CA GLU A 466 0.57 -15.24 20.68
C GLU A 466 2.02 -15.77 20.60
N LYS A 467 2.22 -17.08 20.32
CA LYS A 467 3.54 -17.64 20.00
C LYS A 467 4.19 -16.99 18.78
N LEU A 468 3.42 -16.41 17.85
CA LEU A 468 3.97 -15.65 16.72
C LEU A 468 4.72 -14.39 17.17
N LEU A 469 4.46 -13.90 18.39
CA LEU A 469 5.19 -12.77 18.97
C LEU A 469 6.59 -13.16 19.46
N SER A 470 6.91 -14.46 19.55
CA SER A 470 8.26 -14.92 19.90
C SER A 470 9.31 -14.42 18.91
N VAL A 471 8.92 -14.12 17.66
CA VAL A 471 9.78 -13.51 16.63
C VAL A 471 10.41 -12.18 17.08
N PHE A 472 9.81 -11.47 18.03
CA PHE A 472 10.34 -10.21 18.57
C PHE A 472 11.36 -10.42 19.72
N ARG A 473 11.61 -11.68 20.11
CA ARG A 473 12.61 -12.09 21.10
C ARG A 473 13.64 -13.07 20.56
N GLU A 474 13.16 -14.11 19.86
CA GLU A 474 13.96 -15.24 19.41
C GLU A 474 14.69 -14.86 18.12
N GLY A 475 16.01 -14.67 18.22
CA GLY A 475 16.85 -14.25 17.09
C GLY A 475 16.83 -12.73 16.81
N VAL A 476 15.96 -11.97 17.47
CA VAL A 476 15.78 -10.53 17.31
C VAL A 476 15.52 -9.88 18.67
N LYS A 477 16.25 -8.84 19.03
CA LYS A 477 15.93 -7.97 20.17
C LYS A 477 15.30 -6.68 19.66
N TYR A 478 13.96 -6.59 19.64
CA TYR A 478 13.26 -5.44 19.07
C TYR A 478 13.52 -4.14 19.85
N GLY A 479 13.39 -4.18 21.19
CA GLY A 479 13.79 -3.08 22.07
C GLY A 479 13.02 -1.75 21.93
N ALA A 480 11.94 -1.74 21.16
CA ALA A 480 11.07 -0.57 20.94
C ALA A 480 9.61 -0.89 21.36
N GLY A 481 8.75 0.14 21.41
CA GLY A 481 7.34 -0.02 21.76
C GLY A 481 6.60 -0.94 20.79
N ILE A 482 5.74 -1.81 21.30
CA ILE A 482 4.97 -2.76 20.49
C ILE A 482 3.56 -2.92 21.05
N GLY A 483 2.56 -2.86 20.18
CA GLY A 483 1.14 -3.00 20.50
C GLY A 483 0.45 -4.04 19.61
N PRO A 484 0.54 -5.34 19.91
CA PRO A 484 -0.22 -6.37 19.23
C PRO A 484 -1.69 -6.26 19.60
N GLY A 485 -2.58 -6.22 18.61
CA GLY A 485 -4.00 -5.93 18.85
C GLY A 485 -4.68 -6.92 19.81
N VAL A 486 -5.44 -6.38 20.76
CA VAL A 486 -6.20 -7.13 21.77
C VAL A 486 -7.69 -7.25 21.48
N TYR A 487 -8.19 -6.50 20.50
CA TYR A 487 -9.60 -6.46 20.11
C TYR A 487 -9.73 -6.65 18.60
N ASP A 488 -10.38 -7.74 18.20
CA ASP A 488 -10.77 -8.04 16.82
C ASP A 488 -11.80 -7.04 16.31
N ILE A 489 -11.31 -6.01 15.64
CA ILE A 489 -12.18 -4.99 15.08
C ILE A 489 -12.99 -5.50 13.90
N HIS A 490 -12.76 -6.68 13.34
CA HIS A 490 -13.56 -7.20 12.22
C HIS A 490 -14.80 -7.98 12.67
N SER A 491 -14.98 -8.16 13.98
CA SER A 491 -16.16 -8.77 14.60
C SER A 491 -17.01 -7.72 15.31
N PRO A 492 -18.36 -7.79 15.23
CA PRO A 492 -19.24 -6.96 16.06
C PRO A 492 -19.30 -7.45 17.53
N ARG A 493 -18.69 -8.59 17.85
CA ARG A 493 -18.65 -9.14 19.22
C ARG A 493 -17.86 -8.22 20.14
N ILE A 494 -18.38 -7.98 21.32
CA ILE A 494 -17.69 -7.25 22.39
C ILE A 494 -16.90 -8.27 23.22
N PRO A 495 -15.54 -8.26 23.19
CA PRO A 495 -14.73 -9.10 24.07
C PRO A 495 -14.90 -8.67 25.53
N SER A 496 -14.83 -9.61 26.47
CA SER A 496 -14.91 -9.30 27.91
C SER A 496 -13.58 -8.74 28.44
N THR A 497 -13.62 -8.11 29.62
CA THR A 497 -12.40 -7.64 30.29
C THR A 497 -11.43 -8.78 30.59
N GLU A 498 -11.95 -9.94 30.99
CA GLU A 498 -11.16 -11.14 31.32
C GLU A 498 -10.47 -11.69 30.07
N GLU A 499 -11.18 -11.75 28.94
CA GLU A 499 -10.59 -12.16 27.66
C GLU A 499 -9.44 -11.24 27.27
N ILE A 500 -9.61 -9.92 27.37
CA ILE A 500 -8.55 -8.96 27.03
C ILE A 500 -7.37 -9.09 28.00
N ALA A 501 -7.63 -9.21 29.32
CA ALA A 501 -6.58 -9.34 30.32
C ALA A 501 -5.76 -10.63 30.13
N ASP A 502 -6.40 -11.76 29.82
CA ASP A 502 -5.73 -13.02 29.49
C ASP A 502 -4.81 -12.85 28.28
N ARG A 503 -5.26 -12.15 27.23
CA ARG A 503 -4.43 -11.87 26.05
C ARG A 503 -3.23 -10.99 26.38
N ILE A 504 -3.41 -9.94 27.17
CA ILE A 504 -2.30 -9.09 27.60
C ILE A 504 -1.29 -9.91 28.44
N ASN A 505 -1.74 -10.78 29.33
CA ASN A 505 -0.85 -11.66 30.10
C ASN A 505 -0.06 -12.64 29.22
N LYS A 506 -0.70 -13.21 28.18
CA LYS A 506 0.00 -14.04 27.19
C LYS A 506 1.04 -13.25 26.41
N MET A 507 0.74 -12.00 26.05
CA MET A 507 1.71 -11.10 25.43
C MET A 507 2.87 -10.79 26.38
N LEU A 508 2.61 -10.52 27.67
CA LEU A 508 3.63 -10.27 28.69
C LEU A 508 4.53 -11.48 28.99
N ALA A 509 4.08 -12.70 28.72
CA ALA A 509 4.93 -13.88 28.79
C ALA A 509 6.07 -13.85 27.74
N VAL A 510 5.85 -13.12 26.64
CA VAL A 510 6.78 -13.04 25.50
C VAL A 510 7.43 -11.66 25.40
N LEU A 511 6.71 -10.57 25.64
CA LEU A 511 7.18 -9.20 25.45
C LEU A 511 7.52 -8.53 26.78
N GLU A 512 8.47 -7.60 26.76
CA GLU A 512 8.84 -6.85 27.96
C GLU A 512 7.73 -5.85 28.35
N THR A 513 7.43 -5.78 29.64
CA THR A 513 6.31 -4.98 30.17
C THR A 513 6.43 -3.48 29.90
N ASN A 514 7.64 -2.95 29.87
CA ASN A 514 7.94 -1.53 29.69
C ASN A 514 7.73 -1.03 28.25
N ILE A 515 7.56 -1.93 27.29
CA ILE A 515 7.39 -1.59 25.86
C ILE A 515 6.04 -2.02 25.29
N LEU A 516 5.22 -2.76 26.06
CA LEU A 516 3.93 -3.25 25.59
C LEU A 516 2.84 -2.17 25.65
N TRP A 517 2.16 -1.95 24.53
CA TRP A 517 0.99 -1.09 24.38
C TRP A 517 -0.30 -1.92 24.28
N VAL A 518 -1.43 -1.32 24.67
CA VAL A 518 -2.75 -1.95 24.60
C VAL A 518 -3.64 -1.19 23.63
N ASN A 519 -3.97 -1.84 22.50
CA ASN A 519 -4.75 -1.25 21.41
C ASN A 519 -5.61 -2.29 20.68
N PRO A 520 -6.64 -1.86 19.91
CA PRO A 520 -7.34 -2.73 18.97
C PRO A 520 -6.45 -3.21 17.81
N ASP A 521 -6.93 -4.18 17.04
CA ASP A 521 -6.24 -4.69 15.85
C ASP A 521 -6.02 -3.63 14.77
N CYS A 522 -7.00 -2.77 14.51
CA CYS A 522 -6.96 -1.74 13.46
C CYS A 522 -7.91 -0.58 13.81
N GLY A 523 -8.15 0.33 12.85
CA GLY A 523 -9.12 1.42 12.98
C GLY A 523 -10.57 0.93 13.16
N LEU A 524 -11.40 1.77 13.79
CA LEU A 524 -12.77 1.42 14.20
C LEU A 524 -13.84 1.92 13.21
N LYS A 525 -13.43 2.43 12.04
CA LYS A 525 -14.29 2.99 10.97
C LYS A 525 -15.52 2.15 10.63
N THR A 526 -15.35 0.82 10.58
CA THR A 526 -16.39 -0.12 10.14
C THR A 526 -17.30 -0.62 11.28
N ARG A 527 -17.01 -0.25 12.53
CA ARG A 527 -17.79 -0.63 13.71
C ARG A 527 -18.87 0.40 14.03
N LYS A 528 -19.71 0.10 15.02
CA LYS A 528 -20.71 1.03 15.57
C LYS A 528 -20.31 1.49 16.96
N TYR A 529 -20.70 2.69 17.37
CA TYR A 529 -20.41 3.20 18.72
C TYR A 529 -20.96 2.31 19.85
N ALA A 530 -22.08 1.61 19.62
CA ALA A 530 -22.64 0.63 20.57
C ALA A 530 -21.75 -0.61 20.77
N GLU A 531 -20.88 -0.91 19.81
CA GLU A 531 -19.87 -1.99 19.88
C GLU A 531 -18.56 -1.44 20.46
N VAL A 532 -18.13 -0.27 19.97
CA VAL A 532 -16.85 0.36 20.31
C VAL A 532 -16.77 0.78 21.78
N LYS A 533 -17.78 1.47 22.31
CA LYS A 533 -17.74 1.99 23.68
C LYS A 533 -17.51 0.89 24.72
N PRO A 534 -18.32 -0.19 24.78
CA PRO A 534 -18.10 -1.26 25.75
C PRO A 534 -16.80 -2.06 25.48
N ALA A 535 -16.41 -2.28 24.22
CA ALA A 535 -15.16 -3.00 23.92
C ALA A 535 -13.92 -2.22 24.40
N LEU A 536 -13.86 -0.91 24.17
CA LEU A 536 -12.78 -0.06 24.65
C LEU A 536 -12.81 0.11 26.17
N GLN A 537 -14.00 0.16 26.78
CA GLN A 537 -14.14 0.18 28.24
C GLN A 537 -13.52 -1.07 28.87
N ASN A 538 -13.80 -2.25 28.32
CA ASN A 538 -13.21 -3.51 28.77
C ASN A 538 -11.69 -3.54 28.57
N MET A 539 -11.21 -2.98 27.46
CA MET A 539 -9.79 -2.88 27.16
C MET A 539 -9.03 -2.03 28.18
N VAL A 540 -9.56 -0.85 28.52
CA VAL A 540 -8.95 0.02 29.53
C VAL A 540 -9.05 -0.60 30.93
N ALA A 541 -10.17 -1.25 31.26
CA ALA A 541 -10.34 -1.95 32.53
C ALA A 541 -9.29 -3.07 32.69
N ALA A 542 -9.04 -3.86 31.63
CA ALA A 542 -8.02 -4.90 31.64
C ALA A 542 -6.61 -4.33 31.85
N ALA A 543 -6.25 -3.25 31.15
CA ALA A 543 -4.97 -2.59 31.34
C ALA A 543 -4.79 -2.07 32.78
N LYS A 544 -5.82 -1.44 33.37
CA LYS A 544 -5.81 -0.95 34.76
C LYS A 544 -5.67 -2.06 35.79
N LEU A 545 -6.34 -3.19 35.58
CA LEU A 545 -6.21 -4.39 36.41
C LEU A 545 -4.74 -4.83 36.45
N LEU A 546 -4.13 -5.05 35.29
CA LEU A 546 -2.76 -5.53 35.18
C LEU A 546 -1.72 -4.52 35.67
N ARG A 547 -1.97 -3.21 35.50
CA ARG A 547 -1.13 -2.16 36.12
C ARG A 547 -1.04 -2.31 37.63
N THR A 548 -2.16 -2.62 38.29
CA THR A 548 -2.24 -2.80 39.75
C THR A 548 -1.50 -4.05 40.20
N GLU A 549 -1.67 -5.16 39.48
CA GLU A 549 -0.97 -6.42 39.74
C GLU A 549 0.55 -6.26 39.59
N LEU A 550 1.01 -5.64 38.51
CA LEU A 550 2.43 -5.40 38.24
C LEU A 550 3.08 -4.42 39.21
N ALA A 551 2.31 -3.45 39.74
CA ALA A 551 2.79 -2.55 40.79
C ALA A 551 2.92 -3.27 42.15
N SER A 552 2.06 -4.26 42.42
CA SER A 552 2.07 -5.03 43.68
C SER A 552 3.11 -6.16 43.70
N ALA A 553 3.60 -6.58 42.52
CA ALA A 553 4.62 -7.61 42.37
C ALA A 553 6.07 -7.08 42.45
N LYS A 554 6.25 -5.74 42.50
CA LYS A 554 7.52 -5.07 42.79
C LYS A 554 7.64 -4.77 44.27
#